data_AF-A0A257HJF7-F1
#
_entry.id   AF-A0A257HJF7-F1
#
_cell.length_a   1.000
_cell.length_b   1.000
_cell.length_c   1.000
_cell.angle_alpha   90.00
_cell.angle_beta   90.00
_cell.angle_gamma   90.00
#
_symmetry.space_group_name_H-M   'P 1'
#
loop_
_entity.id
_entity.type
_entity.pdbx_description
1 polymer ?
#
loop_
_entity_poly.entity_id
_entity_poly.type
_entity_poly.pdbx_seq_one_letter_code
_entity_poly.pdbx_strand_id
1 'polypeptide(L)'
;MAVSTSKSSAIAFLGLLALAGCASGGGSEKLAIWTQELAATQPHHPEIIVFQRGTQRLVFIGVHHDADPSSPTHQLIASTLDLIPTRVVIVEGAPTSWGHNPPRLMEIANERPDANGLLPSGETNPTVRGALKAGSQLLGGEPQDADVHRIATNLGVADEDLLGFYVLRVVPQWVSQKEFDDLEGAKASELIDDMLDLSRQELKLGPELLKDAGAWRRWRLSRNPQAHPKMVDIEEAGPLVDGPWPTSRIAASISRARATHLYDLIKAQLAEQGSVTVIFGASHALIQYPALTALLGKPCYRGTLPADAQRLCST
;
A
#
# COMPACT_ATOMS: atom_id res chain seq x y z
N MET A 1 59.08 30.87 -49.98
CA MET A 1 57.95 29.99 -49.63
C MET A 1 58.28 29.38 -48.27
N ALA A 2 57.67 29.89 -47.20
CA ALA A 2 58.03 29.56 -45.82
C ALA A 2 56.77 29.27 -44.99
N VAL A 3 56.70 28.03 -44.52
CA VAL A 3 56.42 27.57 -43.15
C VAL A 3 55.35 28.30 -42.30
N SER A 4 54.29 27.54 -41.98
CA SER A 4 53.66 27.30 -40.66
C SER A 4 53.16 28.49 -39.80
N THR A 5 51.89 28.43 -39.37
CA THR A 5 51.54 27.90 -38.03
C THR A 5 50.02 27.90 -37.79
N SER A 6 49.56 26.75 -37.32
CA SER A 6 48.24 26.45 -36.76
C SER A 6 47.93 27.34 -35.55
N LYS A 7 46.69 27.85 -35.45
CA LYS A 7 46.17 28.46 -34.23
C LYS A 7 45.26 27.48 -33.50
N SER A 8 45.71 27.11 -32.32
CA SER A 8 45.14 26.13 -31.40
C SER A 8 43.79 26.56 -30.82
N SER A 9 42.97 25.53 -30.60
CA SER A 9 41.71 25.49 -29.87
C SER A 9 41.81 26.04 -28.45
N ALA A 10 40.80 26.82 -28.04
CA ALA A 10 40.48 27.07 -26.64
C ALA A 10 39.16 26.35 -26.32
N ILE A 11 39.26 25.10 -25.86
CA ILE A 11 38.12 24.35 -25.31
C ILE A 11 38.01 24.76 -23.84
N ALA A 12 36.96 25.52 -23.51
CA ALA A 12 36.60 25.82 -22.14
C ALA A 12 36.07 24.55 -21.46
N PHE A 13 36.89 23.96 -20.58
CA PHE A 13 36.49 22.90 -19.67
C PHE A 13 35.58 23.51 -18.59
N LEU A 14 34.27 23.46 -18.81
CA LEU A 14 33.27 23.69 -17.77
C LEU A 14 33.37 22.53 -16.77
N GLY A 15 33.96 22.80 -15.61
CA GLY A 15 33.99 21.89 -14.47
C GLY A 15 32.57 21.61 -13.98
N LEU A 16 32.02 20.46 -14.38
CA LEU A 16 30.87 19.86 -13.71
C LEU A 16 31.31 19.43 -12.31
N LEU A 17 31.06 20.29 -11.32
CA LEU A 17 31.00 19.90 -9.92
C LEU A 17 29.82 18.92 -9.75
N ALA A 18 30.13 17.64 -9.85
CA ALA A 18 29.24 16.58 -9.38
C ALA A 18 29.14 16.70 -7.85
N LEU A 19 28.14 17.45 -7.39
CA LEU A 19 27.66 17.36 -6.02
C LEU A 19 27.05 15.97 -5.84
N ALA A 20 27.91 14.98 -5.57
CA ALA A 20 27.52 13.73 -4.94
C ALA A 20 27.12 14.04 -3.49
N GLY A 21 25.99 14.74 -3.34
CA GLY A 21 25.31 14.84 -2.07
C GLY A 21 24.91 13.43 -1.68
N CYS A 22 25.49 12.91 -0.62
CA CYS A 22 25.00 11.74 0.08
C CYS A 22 23.53 12.02 0.42
N ALA A 23 22.61 11.58 -0.45
CA ALA A 23 21.20 11.59 -0.17
C ALA A 23 21.01 10.59 0.96
N SER A 24 21.05 11.10 2.19
CA SER A 24 20.81 10.32 3.40
C SER A 24 19.44 9.66 3.26
N GLY A 25 19.48 8.38 2.89
CA GLY A 25 18.32 7.49 2.79
C GLY A 25 17.78 7.16 4.17
N GLY A 26 17.25 8.16 4.86
CA GLY A 26 16.58 8.06 6.15
C GLY A 26 15.28 8.85 6.10
N GLY A 27 14.17 8.14 6.28
CA GLY A 27 12.83 8.69 6.40
C GLY A 27 11.83 7.60 6.79
N SER A 28 12.04 6.37 6.31
CA SER A 28 11.19 5.22 6.64
C SER A 28 11.29 4.80 8.10
N GLU A 29 12.35 5.16 8.83
CA GLU A 29 12.44 4.98 10.28
C GLU A 29 11.38 5.78 11.04
N LYS A 30 10.88 6.88 10.45
CA LYS A 30 9.85 7.76 11.05
C LYS A 30 8.42 7.30 10.79
N LEU A 31 8.21 6.22 10.02
CA LEU A 31 6.87 5.66 9.88
C LEU A 31 6.31 5.31 11.27
N ALA A 32 5.04 5.63 11.52
CA ALA A 32 4.42 5.28 12.79
C ALA A 32 4.24 3.76 12.89
N ILE A 33 4.03 3.28 14.12
CA ILE A 33 3.69 1.89 14.39
C ILE A 33 2.19 1.82 14.62
N TRP A 34 1.50 0.87 13.97
CA TRP A 34 0.06 0.67 14.13
C TRP A 34 -0.23 0.05 15.50
N THR A 35 -0.68 0.90 16.42
CA THR A 35 -1.03 0.58 17.81
C THR A 35 -2.52 0.83 18.04
N GLN A 36 -3.07 0.34 19.15
CA GLN A 36 -4.44 0.68 19.55
C GLN A 36 -4.61 2.20 19.73
N GLU A 37 -3.60 2.88 20.30
CA GLU A 37 -3.61 4.34 20.47
C GLU A 37 -3.68 5.06 19.12
N LEU A 38 -2.83 4.68 18.14
CA LEU A 38 -2.87 5.30 16.82
C LEU A 38 -4.18 4.98 16.08
N ALA A 39 -4.66 3.73 16.16
CA ALA A 39 -5.92 3.31 15.56
C ALA A 39 -7.12 4.11 16.12
N ALA A 40 -7.11 4.43 17.42
CA ALA A 40 -8.14 5.26 18.05
C ALA A 40 -8.15 6.71 17.54
N THR A 41 -7.06 7.19 16.90
CA THR A 41 -7.02 8.51 16.25
C THR A 41 -7.48 8.48 14.80
N GLN A 42 -7.81 7.30 14.25
CA GLN A 42 -8.24 7.19 12.87
C GLN A 42 -9.58 7.92 12.66
N PRO A 43 -9.65 8.85 11.69
CA PRO A 43 -10.91 9.49 11.36
C PRO A 43 -11.98 8.46 11.00
N HIS A 44 -13.23 8.75 11.35
CA HIS A 44 -14.39 7.92 10.98
C HIS A 44 -14.93 8.26 9.57
N HIS A 45 -14.29 9.18 8.87
CA HIS A 45 -14.64 9.62 7.52
C HIS A 45 -13.39 9.59 6.64
N PRO A 46 -13.55 9.34 5.33
CA PRO A 46 -12.43 9.43 4.42
C PRO A 46 -11.88 10.86 4.39
N GLU A 47 -10.56 11.02 4.29
CA GLU A 47 -9.92 12.34 4.39
C GLU A 47 -8.88 12.56 3.27
N ILE A 48 -8.66 13.84 2.94
CA ILE A 48 -7.59 14.31 2.07
C ILE A 48 -6.53 14.97 2.94
N ILE A 49 -5.27 14.56 2.76
CA ILE A 49 -4.10 15.20 3.36
C ILE A 49 -3.22 15.71 2.22
N VAL A 50 -2.99 17.02 2.16
CA VAL A 50 -2.16 17.62 1.10
C VAL A 50 -0.87 18.17 1.69
N PHE A 51 0.25 17.69 1.15
CA PHE A 51 1.60 18.17 1.45
C PHE A 51 2.15 18.93 0.23
N GLN A 52 2.84 20.04 0.47
CA GLN A 52 3.47 20.86 -0.56
C GLN A 52 4.85 21.31 -0.11
N ARG A 53 5.88 21.05 -0.94
CA ARG A 53 7.25 21.55 -0.74
C ARG A 53 7.87 21.96 -2.06
N GLY A 54 8.01 23.26 -2.31
CA GLY A 54 8.48 23.76 -3.60
C GLY A 54 7.58 23.27 -4.73
N THR A 55 8.16 22.61 -5.73
CA THR A 55 7.41 22.02 -6.86
C THR A 55 6.80 20.65 -6.57
N GLN A 56 7.06 20.06 -5.40
CA GLN A 56 6.54 18.75 -5.03
C GLN A 56 5.19 18.88 -4.31
N ARG A 57 4.20 18.13 -4.78
CA ARG A 57 2.84 18.04 -4.23
C ARG A 57 2.46 16.57 -4.03
N LEU A 58 2.04 16.24 -2.82
CA LEU A 58 1.43 14.95 -2.50
C LEU A 58 0.00 15.17 -2.02
N VAL A 59 -0.94 14.46 -2.64
CA VAL A 59 -2.31 14.32 -2.15
C VAL A 59 -2.48 12.89 -1.65
N PHE A 60 -2.72 12.70 -0.36
CA PHE A 60 -3.03 11.39 0.20
C PHE A 60 -4.52 11.35 0.52
N ILE A 61 -5.27 10.45 -0.12
CA ILE A 61 -6.68 10.20 0.18
C ILE A 61 -6.72 8.94 1.06
N GLY A 62 -6.97 9.15 2.35
CA GLY A 62 -7.19 8.08 3.32
C GLY A 62 -8.63 7.60 3.24
N VAL A 63 -8.86 6.40 2.73
CA VAL A 63 -10.21 5.88 2.47
C VAL A 63 -10.70 4.93 3.57
N HIS A 64 -12.03 4.76 3.65
CA HIS A 64 -12.63 3.58 4.25
C HIS A 64 -13.10 2.68 3.11
N HIS A 65 -12.72 1.39 3.14
CA HIS A 65 -13.12 0.43 2.12
C HIS A 65 -14.64 0.33 2.09
N ASP A 66 -15.20 0.57 0.91
CA ASP A 66 -16.63 0.55 0.65
C ASP A 66 -16.83 0.15 -0.81
N ALA A 67 -17.82 -0.69 -1.07
CA ALA A 67 -18.18 -1.11 -2.42
C ALA A 67 -19.33 -0.28 -3.00
N ASP A 68 -20.05 0.50 -2.19
CA ASP A 68 -21.18 1.32 -2.64
C ASP A 68 -20.68 2.54 -3.45
N PRO A 69 -20.99 2.65 -4.76
CA PRO A 69 -20.61 3.80 -5.60
C PRO A 69 -21.02 5.16 -5.05
N SER A 70 -22.03 5.22 -4.20
CA SER A 70 -22.56 6.44 -3.58
C SER A 70 -21.88 6.79 -2.25
N SER A 71 -20.96 5.97 -1.76
CA SER A 71 -20.28 6.19 -0.49
C SER A 71 -19.50 7.52 -0.45
N PRO A 72 -19.32 8.12 0.75
CA PRO A 72 -18.45 9.29 0.91
C PRO A 72 -17.03 9.06 0.39
N THR A 73 -16.50 7.82 0.48
CA THR A 73 -15.19 7.44 -0.06
C THR A 73 -15.13 7.65 -1.57
N HIS A 74 -16.08 7.07 -2.30
CA HIS A 74 -16.10 7.16 -3.76
C HIS A 74 -16.32 8.60 -4.26
N GLN A 75 -17.19 9.36 -3.60
CA GLN A 75 -17.39 10.77 -3.90
C GLN A 75 -16.13 11.61 -3.66
N LEU A 76 -15.41 11.35 -2.56
CA LEU A 76 -14.18 12.06 -2.23
C LEU A 76 -13.08 11.80 -3.26
N ILE A 77 -12.89 10.54 -3.67
CA ILE A 77 -11.91 10.17 -4.70
C ILE A 77 -12.23 10.89 -6.02
N ALA A 78 -13.47 10.75 -6.50
CA ALA A 78 -13.87 11.32 -7.79
C ALA A 78 -13.73 12.84 -7.82
N SER A 79 -14.22 13.53 -6.78
CA SER A 79 -14.14 14.99 -6.68
C SER A 79 -12.70 15.49 -6.51
N THR A 80 -11.85 14.74 -5.81
CA THR A 80 -10.42 15.10 -5.66
C THR A 80 -9.68 15.00 -6.99
N LEU A 81 -9.85 13.91 -7.73
CA LEU A 81 -9.18 13.70 -9.02
C LEU A 81 -9.70 14.66 -10.12
N ASP A 82 -10.95 15.11 -10.01
CA ASP A 82 -11.51 16.14 -10.90
C ASP A 82 -10.96 17.55 -10.60
N LEU A 83 -10.66 17.86 -9.34
CA LEU A 83 -10.28 19.22 -8.91
C LEU A 83 -8.78 19.44 -8.76
N ILE A 84 -8.01 18.40 -8.43
CA ILE A 84 -6.59 18.52 -8.11
C ILE A 84 -5.73 17.80 -9.17
N PRO A 85 -5.09 18.55 -10.08
CA PRO A 85 -4.26 17.97 -11.13
C PRO A 85 -3.10 17.15 -10.56
N THR A 86 -2.97 15.92 -11.04
CA THR A 86 -1.97 14.96 -10.60
C THR A 86 -1.29 14.31 -11.80
N ARG A 87 0.02 14.06 -11.73
CA ARG A 87 0.73 13.34 -12.81
C ARG A 87 0.65 11.82 -12.65
N VAL A 88 0.80 11.33 -11.42
CA VAL A 88 0.73 9.90 -11.09
C VAL A 88 -0.25 9.65 -9.94
N VAL A 89 -1.14 8.68 -10.12
CA VAL A 89 -2.02 8.14 -9.09
C VAL A 89 -1.53 6.75 -8.68
N ILE A 90 -1.19 6.59 -7.40
CA ILE A 90 -0.78 5.33 -6.79
C ILE A 90 -1.99 4.70 -6.11
N VAL A 91 -2.31 3.45 -6.47
CA VAL A 91 -3.52 2.75 -6.00
C VAL A 91 -3.18 1.52 -5.15
N GLU A 92 -3.95 1.31 -4.09
CA GLU A 92 -3.88 0.12 -3.22
C GLU A 92 -4.28 -1.16 -3.97
N GLY A 93 -3.79 -2.32 -3.52
CA GLY A 93 -4.22 -3.63 -4.03
C GLY A 93 -3.59 -4.07 -5.37
N ALA A 94 -2.81 -3.21 -6.02
CA ALA A 94 -2.08 -3.55 -7.24
C ALA A 94 -0.55 -3.49 -7.04
N PRO A 95 0.23 -4.49 -7.48
CA PRO A 95 1.68 -4.46 -7.41
C PRO A 95 2.31 -3.36 -8.26
N THR A 96 3.31 -2.67 -7.72
CA THR A 96 4.11 -1.66 -8.44
C THR A 96 4.84 -2.25 -9.64
N SER A 97 5.23 -3.52 -9.57
CA SER A 97 5.94 -4.24 -10.65
C SER A 97 5.12 -4.40 -11.93
N TRP A 98 3.80 -4.18 -11.89
CA TRP A 98 2.98 -4.16 -13.10
C TRP A 98 3.26 -2.94 -13.99
N GLY A 99 3.99 -1.95 -13.48
CA GLY A 99 4.35 -0.74 -14.22
C GLY A 99 3.20 0.26 -14.32
N HIS A 100 3.36 1.25 -15.19
CA HIS A 100 2.36 2.28 -15.41
C HIS A 100 1.22 1.79 -16.30
N ASN A 101 -0.01 2.17 -15.95
CA ASN A 101 -1.25 1.87 -16.67
C ASN A 101 -1.39 0.37 -17.03
N PRO A 102 -1.22 -0.55 -16.07
CA PRO A 102 -1.24 -1.97 -16.39
C PRO A 102 -2.62 -2.39 -16.89
N PRO A 103 -2.72 -3.26 -17.91
CA PRO A 103 -4.00 -3.63 -18.54
C PRO A 103 -5.07 -4.05 -17.52
N ARG A 104 -4.68 -4.81 -16.50
CA ARG A 104 -5.57 -5.26 -15.43
C ARG A 104 -6.21 -4.10 -14.64
N LEU A 105 -5.48 -3.01 -14.37
CA LEU A 105 -6.09 -1.83 -13.77
C LEU A 105 -6.98 -1.09 -14.77
N MET A 106 -6.64 -1.07 -16.05
CA MET A 106 -7.45 -0.39 -17.07
C MET A 106 -8.81 -1.07 -17.26
N GLU A 107 -8.86 -2.39 -17.12
CA GLU A 107 -10.09 -3.18 -17.18
C GLU A 107 -11.09 -2.77 -16.09
N ILE A 108 -10.61 -2.43 -14.89
CA ILE A 108 -11.43 -2.00 -13.75
C ILE A 108 -12.27 -0.76 -14.12
N ALA A 109 -11.78 0.13 -14.98
CA ALA A 109 -12.52 1.32 -15.39
C ALA A 109 -13.87 1.01 -16.06
N ASN A 110 -14.01 -0.18 -16.63
CA ASN A 110 -15.20 -0.64 -17.33
C ASN A 110 -16.11 -1.52 -16.47
N GLU A 111 -15.71 -1.81 -15.23
CA GLU A 111 -16.54 -2.57 -14.31
C GLU A 111 -17.84 -1.84 -14.02
N ARG A 112 -18.90 -2.64 -13.89
CA ARG A 112 -20.24 -2.18 -13.55
C ARG A 112 -20.59 -2.68 -12.16
N PRO A 113 -21.48 -1.96 -11.44
CA PRO A 113 -22.04 -2.48 -10.21
C PRO A 113 -22.69 -3.85 -10.44
N ASP A 114 -22.60 -4.73 -9.44
CA ASP A 114 -23.20 -6.05 -9.42
C ASP A 114 -24.74 -6.00 -9.27
N ALA A 115 -25.37 -7.17 -9.08
CA ALA A 115 -26.83 -7.26 -8.90
C ALA A 115 -27.35 -6.50 -7.66
N ASN A 116 -26.49 -6.20 -6.68
CA ASN A 116 -26.81 -5.43 -5.48
C ASN A 116 -26.43 -3.95 -5.62
N GLY A 117 -25.89 -3.52 -6.77
CA GLY A 117 -25.44 -2.16 -6.99
C GLY A 117 -24.07 -1.86 -6.38
N LEU A 118 -23.29 -2.87 -6.00
CA LEU A 118 -21.94 -2.72 -5.43
C LEU A 118 -20.85 -2.88 -6.51
N LEU A 119 -19.76 -2.13 -6.38
CA LEU A 119 -18.59 -2.28 -7.25
C LEU A 119 -17.63 -3.34 -6.67
N PRO A 120 -17.38 -4.46 -7.37
CA PRO A 120 -16.49 -5.51 -6.87
C PRO A 120 -15.08 -5.02 -6.56
N SER A 121 -14.55 -4.06 -7.34
CA SER A 121 -13.22 -3.48 -7.11
C SER A 121 -13.20 -2.35 -6.06
N GLY A 122 -14.34 -2.04 -5.41
CA GLY A 122 -14.46 -0.95 -4.43
C GLY A 122 -13.89 0.38 -4.93
N GLU A 123 -13.06 1.00 -4.07
CA GLU A 123 -12.42 2.29 -4.27
C GLU A 123 -11.45 2.34 -5.47
N THR A 124 -11.00 1.17 -5.95
CA THR A 124 -10.13 1.09 -7.13
C THR A 124 -10.86 1.57 -8.38
N ASN A 125 -12.18 1.38 -8.48
CA ASN A 125 -12.97 1.81 -9.65
C ASN A 125 -12.97 3.34 -9.85
N PRO A 126 -13.45 4.16 -8.89
CA PRO A 126 -13.42 5.62 -9.07
C PRO A 126 -11.99 6.15 -9.16
N THR A 127 -11.01 5.49 -8.53
CA THR A 127 -9.59 5.83 -8.65
C THR A 127 -9.11 5.74 -10.08
N VAL A 128 -9.29 4.57 -10.72
CA VAL A 128 -8.85 4.33 -12.09
C VAL A 128 -9.60 5.26 -13.05
N ARG A 129 -10.93 5.37 -12.91
CA ARG A 129 -11.75 6.22 -13.80
C ARG A 129 -11.38 7.70 -13.69
N GLY A 130 -11.17 8.20 -12.47
CA GLY A 130 -10.76 9.58 -12.22
C GLY A 130 -9.37 9.88 -12.78
N ALA A 131 -8.41 8.97 -12.58
CA ALA A 131 -7.05 9.12 -13.10
C ALA A 131 -7.03 9.17 -14.64
N LEU A 132 -7.76 8.26 -15.30
CA LEU A 132 -7.86 8.23 -16.76
C LEU A 132 -8.53 9.50 -17.32
N LYS A 133 -9.61 9.97 -16.68
CA LYS A 133 -10.28 11.22 -17.06
C LYS A 133 -9.36 12.43 -16.93
N ALA A 134 -8.51 12.46 -15.88
CA ALA A 134 -7.54 13.53 -15.64
C ALA A 134 -6.27 13.43 -16.51
N GLY A 135 -6.10 12.33 -17.25
CA GLY A 135 -4.87 12.06 -18.01
C GLY A 135 -3.66 11.72 -17.14
N SER A 136 -3.89 11.31 -15.89
CA SER A 136 -2.84 10.85 -14.97
C SER A 136 -2.40 9.43 -15.31
N GLN A 137 -1.14 9.10 -15.02
CA GLN A 137 -0.69 7.71 -15.04
C GLN A 137 -1.16 6.99 -13.78
N LEU A 138 -1.51 5.71 -13.91
CA LEU A 138 -1.83 4.82 -12.80
C LEU A 138 -0.64 3.92 -12.48
N LEU A 139 -0.38 3.71 -11.20
CA LEU A 139 0.68 2.83 -10.71
C LEU A 139 0.17 2.04 -9.50
N GLY A 140 0.48 0.74 -9.45
CA GLY A 140 0.20 -0.06 -8.26
C GLY A 140 1.10 0.36 -7.09
N GLY A 141 0.53 0.45 -5.88
CA GLY A 141 1.26 0.82 -4.67
C GLY A 141 1.79 -0.35 -3.84
N GLU A 142 1.49 -1.59 -4.22
CA GLU A 142 1.86 -2.78 -3.45
C GLU A 142 3.25 -3.33 -3.80
N PRO A 143 4.03 -3.78 -2.80
CA PRO A 143 5.20 -4.60 -3.08
C PRO A 143 4.79 -5.97 -3.63
N GLN A 144 5.75 -6.68 -4.23
CA GLN A 144 5.62 -8.11 -4.49
C GLN A 144 5.76 -8.89 -3.18
N ASP A 145 5.13 -10.06 -3.08
CA ASP A 145 5.22 -10.88 -1.86
C ASP A 145 6.65 -11.35 -1.57
N ALA A 146 7.46 -11.58 -2.59
CA ALA A 146 8.89 -11.85 -2.41
C ALA A 146 9.65 -10.68 -1.76
N ASP A 147 9.24 -9.42 -2.00
CA ASP A 147 9.82 -8.26 -1.34
C ASP A 147 9.34 -8.14 0.11
N VAL A 148 8.05 -8.41 0.36
CA VAL A 148 7.49 -8.49 1.71
C VAL A 148 8.21 -9.56 2.52
N HIS A 149 8.40 -10.75 1.95
CA HIS A 149 9.15 -11.85 2.56
C HIS A 149 10.56 -11.44 2.94
N ARG A 150 11.33 -10.88 2.00
CA ARG A 150 12.68 -10.39 2.26
C ARG A 150 12.72 -9.35 3.38
N ILE A 151 11.77 -8.42 3.42
CA ILE A 151 11.75 -7.39 4.46
C ILE A 151 11.33 -7.99 5.81
N ALA A 152 10.29 -8.82 5.86
CA ALA A 152 9.79 -9.45 7.08
C ALA A 152 10.83 -10.37 7.72
N THR A 153 11.56 -11.16 6.93
CA THR A 153 12.65 -12.02 7.42
C THR A 153 13.82 -11.21 7.99
N ASN A 154 14.18 -10.08 7.38
CA ASN A 154 15.19 -9.16 7.94
C ASN A 154 14.73 -8.52 9.27
N LEU A 155 13.42 -8.47 9.51
CA LEU A 155 12.83 -8.05 10.79
C LEU A 155 12.68 -9.22 11.79
N GLY A 156 13.16 -10.42 11.44
CA GLY A 156 13.17 -11.60 12.32
C GLY A 156 11.89 -12.44 12.27
N VAL A 157 10.98 -12.21 11.32
CA VAL A 157 9.82 -13.09 11.11
C VAL A 157 10.28 -14.39 10.46
N ALA A 158 9.94 -15.53 11.06
CA ALA A 158 10.26 -16.84 10.51
C ALA A 158 9.41 -17.16 9.27
N ASP A 159 9.96 -17.92 8.32
CA ASP A 159 9.23 -18.33 7.10
C ASP A 159 7.93 -19.07 7.40
N GLU A 160 7.93 -19.96 8.41
CA GLU A 160 6.74 -20.68 8.85
C GLU A 160 5.65 -19.71 9.36
N ASP A 161 6.04 -18.66 10.07
CA ASP A 161 5.13 -17.64 10.60
C ASP A 161 4.55 -16.77 9.48
N LEU A 162 5.37 -16.43 8.48
CA LEU A 162 4.91 -15.68 7.33
C LEU A 162 3.91 -16.49 6.50
N LEU A 163 4.24 -17.75 6.19
CA LEU A 163 3.36 -18.65 5.45
C LEU A 163 2.04 -18.89 6.20
N GLY A 164 2.12 -19.19 7.49
CA GLY A 164 0.95 -19.42 8.32
C GLY A 164 0.05 -18.18 8.39
N PHE A 165 0.65 -16.99 8.47
CA PHE A 165 -0.08 -15.74 8.51
C PHE A 165 -0.77 -15.39 7.19
N TYR A 166 -0.15 -15.68 6.04
CA TYR A 166 -0.76 -15.45 4.72
C TYR A 166 -2.06 -16.23 4.53
N VAL A 167 -2.15 -17.44 5.07
CA VAL A 167 -3.41 -18.19 5.14
C VAL A 167 -4.36 -17.59 6.19
N LEU A 168 -3.86 -17.25 7.39
CA LEU A 168 -4.70 -16.71 8.47
C LEU A 168 -5.47 -15.46 8.05
N ARG A 169 -4.84 -14.55 7.29
CA ARG A 169 -5.44 -13.27 6.91
C ARG A 169 -6.59 -13.36 5.91
N VAL A 170 -6.70 -14.45 5.15
CA VAL A 170 -7.78 -14.65 4.17
C VAL A 170 -8.98 -15.40 4.76
N VAL A 171 -8.80 -16.13 5.86
CA VAL A 171 -9.87 -16.93 6.48
C VAL A 171 -11.10 -16.09 6.89
N PRO A 172 -10.96 -14.92 7.55
CA PRO A 172 -12.12 -14.10 7.89
C PRO A 172 -12.94 -13.68 6.65
N GLN A 173 -12.27 -13.45 5.52
CA GLN A 173 -12.95 -13.12 4.26
C GLN A 173 -13.76 -14.32 3.75
N TRP A 174 -13.19 -15.52 3.70
CA TRP A 174 -13.90 -16.74 3.28
C TRP A 174 -15.13 -17.02 4.15
N VAL A 175 -15.02 -16.83 5.46
CA VAL A 175 -16.16 -16.96 6.38
C VAL A 175 -17.23 -15.91 6.08
N SER A 176 -16.84 -14.66 5.85
CA SER A 176 -17.79 -13.59 5.50
C SER A 176 -18.53 -13.84 4.17
N GLN A 177 -17.84 -14.51 3.23
CA GLN A 177 -18.36 -14.91 1.92
C GLN A 177 -19.15 -16.22 1.96
N LYS A 178 -19.23 -16.87 3.13
CA LYS A 178 -19.90 -18.16 3.36
C LYS A 178 -19.33 -19.30 2.52
N GLU A 179 -18.02 -19.27 2.26
CA GLU A 179 -17.32 -20.37 1.59
C GLU A 179 -17.28 -21.62 2.48
N PHE A 180 -17.33 -21.44 3.81
CA PHE A 180 -17.53 -22.48 4.82
C PHE A 180 -18.02 -21.86 6.14
N ASP A 181 -18.63 -22.70 7.01
CA ASP A 181 -19.14 -22.28 8.32
C ASP A 181 -18.05 -22.27 9.41
N ASP A 182 -17.14 -23.25 9.37
CA ASP A 182 -16.04 -23.39 10.33
C ASP A 182 -14.80 -24.06 9.75
N LEU A 183 -13.71 -24.08 10.53
CA LEU A 183 -12.41 -24.63 10.12
C LEU A 183 -12.33 -26.16 10.11
N GLU A 184 -13.35 -26.93 10.51
CA GLU A 184 -13.27 -28.40 10.57
C GLU A 184 -13.73 -29.08 9.26
N GLY A 185 -14.43 -28.35 8.38
CA GLY A 185 -14.95 -28.88 7.13
C GLY A 185 -13.88 -29.27 6.10
N ALA A 186 -14.25 -30.20 5.21
CA ALA A 186 -13.42 -30.58 4.06
C ALA A 186 -13.14 -29.37 3.15
N LYS A 187 -14.14 -28.51 2.92
CA LYS A 187 -13.98 -27.30 2.10
C LYS A 187 -12.99 -26.30 2.70
N ALA A 188 -13.01 -26.11 4.02
CA ALA A 188 -12.03 -25.26 4.70
C ALA A 188 -10.62 -25.82 4.54
N SER A 189 -10.45 -27.15 4.64
CA SER A 189 -9.14 -27.80 4.44
C SER A 189 -8.61 -27.59 3.01
N GLU A 190 -9.46 -27.79 2.00
CA GLU A 190 -9.14 -27.57 0.59
C GLU A 190 -8.66 -26.13 0.34
N LEU A 191 -9.42 -25.13 0.79
CA LEU A 191 -9.05 -23.71 0.61
C LEU A 191 -7.75 -23.36 1.34
N ILE A 192 -7.52 -23.93 2.51
CA ILE A 192 -6.26 -23.74 3.26
C ILE A 192 -5.09 -24.36 2.51
N ASP A 193 -5.23 -25.59 2.00
CA ASP A 193 -4.19 -26.28 1.23
C ASP A 193 -3.85 -25.51 -0.05
N ASP A 194 -4.87 -25.06 -0.80
CA ASP A 194 -4.69 -24.23 -2.00
C ASP A 194 -3.96 -22.92 -1.70
N MET A 195 -4.32 -22.25 -0.60
CA MET A 195 -3.67 -21.00 -0.20
C MET A 195 -2.25 -21.22 0.32
N LEU A 196 -1.96 -22.34 0.99
CA LEU A 196 -0.60 -22.73 1.37
C LEU A 196 0.27 -22.92 0.13
N ASP A 197 -0.23 -23.64 -0.88
CA ASP A 197 0.50 -23.89 -2.12
C ASP A 197 0.78 -22.58 -2.89
N LEU A 198 -0.23 -21.73 -3.04
CA LEU A 198 -0.09 -20.41 -3.65
C LEU A 198 0.94 -19.56 -2.89
N SER A 199 0.80 -19.45 -1.57
CA SER A 199 1.67 -18.63 -0.74
C SER A 199 3.10 -19.14 -0.74
N ARG A 200 3.34 -20.46 -0.76
CA ARG A 200 4.70 -21.01 -0.91
C ARG A 200 5.32 -20.62 -2.24
N GLN A 201 4.56 -20.64 -3.33
CA GLN A 201 5.03 -20.23 -4.64
C GLN A 201 5.41 -18.73 -4.65
N GLU A 202 4.53 -17.87 -4.15
CA GLU A 202 4.72 -16.42 -4.14
C GLU A 202 5.87 -15.98 -3.23
N LEU A 203 6.00 -16.62 -2.06
CA LEU A 203 7.06 -16.38 -1.08
C LEU A 203 8.34 -17.18 -1.35
N LYS A 204 8.36 -18.05 -2.38
CA LYS A 204 9.50 -18.93 -2.73
C LYS A 204 9.96 -19.83 -1.56
N LEU A 205 9.01 -20.41 -0.84
CA LEU A 205 9.25 -21.26 0.32
C LEU A 205 9.29 -22.76 -0.02
N GLY A 206 9.95 -23.56 0.83
CA GLY A 206 10.04 -25.00 0.66
C GLY A 206 8.70 -25.72 0.93
N PRO A 207 8.40 -26.83 0.21
CA PRO A 207 7.10 -27.50 0.26
C PRO A 207 6.79 -28.17 1.61
N GLU A 208 7.79 -28.41 2.45
CA GLU A 208 7.61 -29.05 3.76
C GLU A 208 7.11 -28.07 4.85
N LEU A 209 7.23 -26.76 4.63
CA LEU A 209 6.74 -25.75 5.59
C LEU A 209 5.20 -25.74 5.59
N LEU A 210 4.63 -25.96 6.78
CA LEU A 210 3.18 -26.07 6.99
C LEU A 210 2.53 -26.94 5.92
N LYS A 211 3.00 -28.18 5.77
CA LYS A 211 2.69 -29.08 4.64
C LYS A 211 1.22 -29.14 4.22
N ASP A 212 0.30 -29.11 5.18
CA ASP A 212 -1.14 -29.25 4.97
C ASP A 212 -1.96 -28.39 5.96
N ALA A 213 -3.26 -28.34 5.76
CA ALA A 213 -4.21 -27.64 6.62
C ALA A 213 -4.18 -28.12 8.07
N GLY A 214 -3.81 -29.37 8.33
CA GLY A 214 -3.60 -29.89 9.68
C GLY A 214 -2.39 -29.25 10.36
N ALA A 215 -1.28 -29.13 9.64
CA ALA A 215 -0.07 -28.44 10.09
C ALA A 215 -0.33 -26.96 10.34
N TRP A 216 -1.04 -26.29 9.43
CA TRP A 216 -1.44 -24.89 9.61
C TRP A 216 -2.30 -24.67 10.86
N ARG A 217 -3.33 -25.51 11.10
CA ARG A 217 -4.18 -25.39 12.30
C ARG A 217 -3.37 -25.54 13.60
N ARG A 218 -2.42 -26.49 13.63
CA ARG A 218 -1.51 -26.67 14.79
C ARG A 218 -0.62 -25.45 14.99
N TRP A 219 -0.05 -24.91 13.91
CA TRP A 219 0.74 -23.68 13.95
C TRP A 219 -0.10 -22.52 14.52
N ARG A 220 -1.30 -22.27 14.00
CA ARG A 220 -2.20 -21.20 14.46
C ARG A 220 -2.46 -21.31 15.97
N LEU A 221 -2.87 -22.48 16.45
CA LEU A 221 -3.17 -22.69 17.87
C LEU A 221 -1.92 -22.62 18.76
N SER A 222 -0.74 -22.97 18.24
CA SER A 222 0.51 -22.79 18.97
C SER A 222 0.90 -21.32 19.13
N ARG A 223 0.58 -20.47 18.13
CA ARG A 223 0.81 -19.03 18.17
C ARG A 223 -0.24 -18.28 18.97
N ASN A 224 -1.50 -18.75 18.92
CA ASN A 224 -2.64 -18.15 19.60
C ASN A 224 -3.32 -19.19 20.53
N PRO A 225 -2.74 -19.53 21.70
CA PRO A 225 -3.28 -20.60 22.56
C PRO A 225 -4.70 -20.36 23.09
N GLN A 226 -5.16 -19.11 23.09
CA GLN A 226 -6.51 -18.71 23.53
C GLN A 226 -7.53 -18.71 22.39
N ALA A 227 -7.10 -18.92 21.14
CA ALA A 227 -7.97 -18.85 19.98
C ALA A 227 -8.94 -20.03 19.92
N HIS A 228 -10.13 -19.79 19.38
CA HIS A 228 -11.11 -20.85 19.19
C HIS A 228 -10.62 -21.83 18.10
N PRO A 229 -10.68 -23.16 18.32
CA PRO A 229 -10.13 -24.13 17.36
C PRO A 229 -10.85 -24.11 16.01
N LYS A 230 -12.15 -23.79 15.99
CA LYS A 230 -12.98 -23.83 14.77
C LYS A 230 -13.22 -22.48 14.09
N MET A 231 -12.91 -21.39 14.77
CA MET A 231 -13.25 -20.03 14.32
C MET A 231 -12.02 -19.15 14.40
N VAL A 232 -11.82 -18.27 13.42
CA VAL A 232 -10.76 -17.25 13.45
C VAL A 232 -11.37 -15.92 13.86
N ASP A 233 -10.81 -15.30 14.89
CA ASP A 233 -11.13 -13.91 15.21
C ASP A 233 -10.46 -13.00 14.18
N ILE A 234 -11.19 -11.99 13.69
CA ILE A 234 -10.64 -11.02 12.73
C ILE A 234 -9.40 -10.31 13.29
N GLU A 235 -9.34 -10.12 14.61
CA GLU A 235 -8.20 -9.49 15.28
C GLU A 235 -6.94 -10.36 15.22
N GLU A 236 -7.04 -11.68 15.05
CA GLU A 236 -5.86 -12.56 14.88
C GLU A 236 -5.06 -12.19 13.62
N ALA A 237 -5.73 -11.61 12.62
CA ALA A 237 -5.13 -11.16 11.36
C ALA A 237 -4.84 -9.65 11.33
N GLY A 238 -5.26 -8.89 12.36
CA GLY A 238 -5.12 -7.43 12.40
C GLY A 238 -3.67 -6.98 12.68
N PRO A 239 -3.19 -5.85 12.09
CA PRO A 239 -1.81 -5.38 12.24
C PRO A 239 -1.52 -4.61 13.54
N LEU A 240 -2.32 -4.79 14.59
CA LEU A 240 -2.12 -4.10 15.88
C LEU A 240 -0.91 -4.70 16.61
N VAL A 241 0.19 -3.95 16.71
CA VAL A 241 1.43 -4.44 17.34
C VAL A 241 1.26 -4.78 18.82
N ASP A 242 0.34 -4.08 19.48
CA ASP A 242 -0.08 -4.20 20.88
C ASP A 242 -1.44 -4.92 20.99
N GLY A 243 -1.87 -5.60 19.92
CA GLY A 243 -3.05 -6.44 19.90
C GLY A 243 -2.94 -7.66 20.83
N PRO A 244 -4.08 -8.28 21.17
CA PRO A 244 -4.11 -9.42 22.09
C PRO A 244 -3.50 -10.69 21.49
N TRP A 245 -3.41 -10.79 20.16
CA TRP A 245 -2.93 -11.97 19.45
C TRP A 245 -1.45 -11.86 19.09
N PRO A 246 -0.62 -12.87 19.41
CA PRO A 246 0.77 -12.91 18.94
C PRO A 246 0.90 -12.82 17.41
N THR A 247 -0.06 -13.36 16.65
CA THR A 247 -0.09 -13.23 15.19
C THR A 247 -0.25 -11.79 14.70
N SER A 248 -0.81 -10.88 15.50
CA SER A 248 -0.89 -9.45 15.16
C SER A 248 0.48 -8.78 15.04
N ARG A 249 1.53 -9.34 15.69
CA ARG A 249 2.91 -8.85 15.55
C ARG A 249 3.54 -9.24 14.20
N ILE A 250 3.15 -10.41 13.67
CA ILE A 250 3.52 -10.84 12.31
C ILE A 250 2.85 -9.88 11.31
N ALA A 251 1.54 -9.66 11.48
CA ALA A 251 0.77 -8.69 10.69
C ALA A 251 1.37 -7.28 10.71
N ALA A 252 1.78 -6.79 11.89
CA ALA A 252 2.42 -5.49 12.06
C ALA A 252 3.77 -5.41 11.31
N SER A 253 4.55 -6.48 11.32
CA SER A 253 5.84 -6.56 10.59
C SER A 253 5.64 -6.52 9.08
N ILE A 254 4.64 -7.25 8.57
CA ILE A 254 4.24 -7.21 7.15
C ILE A 254 3.73 -5.82 6.78
N SER A 255 2.86 -5.24 7.61
CA SER A 255 2.35 -3.88 7.41
C SER A 255 3.48 -2.85 7.35
N ARG A 256 4.51 -2.99 8.22
CA ARG A 256 5.71 -2.15 8.19
C ARG A 256 6.48 -2.29 6.88
N ALA A 257 6.62 -3.51 6.35
CA ALA A 257 7.26 -3.74 5.06
C ALA A 257 6.52 -3.02 3.92
N ARG A 258 5.19 -3.19 3.85
CA ARG A 258 4.33 -2.53 2.85
C ARG A 258 4.36 -1.01 2.98
N ALA A 259 4.32 -0.48 4.21
CA ALA A 259 4.42 0.96 4.46
C ALA A 259 5.79 1.53 4.05
N THR A 260 6.87 0.79 4.28
CA THR A 260 8.21 1.19 3.85
C THR A 260 8.28 1.27 2.32
N HIS A 261 7.79 0.23 1.63
CA HIS A 261 7.70 0.22 0.16
C HIS A 261 6.89 1.41 -0.37
N LEU A 262 5.69 1.64 0.16
CA LEU A 262 4.83 2.74 -0.27
C LEU A 262 5.50 4.11 -0.03
N TYR A 263 6.18 4.31 1.09
CA TYR A 263 6.92 5.53 1.38
C TYR A 263 8.01 5.80 0.34
N ASP A 264 8.82 4.79 0.05
CA ASP A 264 9.91 4.89 -0.92
C ASP A 264 9.38 5.13 -2.33
N LEU A 265 8.26 4.48 -2.70
CA LEU A 265 7.56 4.71 -3.95
C LEU A 265 7.06 6.16 -4.08
N ILE A 266 6.39 6.68 -3.05
CA ILE A 266 5.91 8.07 -3.02
C ILE A 266 7.09 9.02 -3.20
N LYS A 267 8.18 8.82 -2.46
CA LYS A 267 9.38 9.65 -2.55
C LYS A 267 9.98 9.64 -3.97
N ALA A 268 10.10 8.46 -4.57
CA ALA A 268 10.62 8.31 -5.94
C ALA A 268 9.72 9.04 -6.95
N GLN A 269 8.41 8.83 -6.88
CA GLN A 269 7.45 9.46 -7.79
C GLN A 269 7.37 10.98 -7.59
N LEU A 270 7.51 11.51 -6.36
CA LEU A 270 7.60 12.95 -6.13
C LEU A 270 8.88 13.56 -6.70
N ALA A 271 10.00 12.84 -6.67
CA ALA A 271 11.25 13.30 -7.26
C ALA A 271 11.18 13.35 -8.79
N GLU A 272 10.53 12.36 -9.40
CA GLU A 272 10.42 12.23 -10.85
C GLU A 272 9.30 13.10 -11.44
N GLN A 273 8.12 13.08 -10.82
CA GLN A 273 6.89 13.61 -11.40
C GLN A 273 6.43 14.90 -10.72
N GLY A 274 6.89 15.20 -9.52
CA GLY A 274 6.54 16.40 -8.76
C GLY A 274 5.09 16.46 -8.25
N SER A 275 4.12 15.74 -8.83
CA SER A 275 2.74 15.70 -8.33
C SER A 275 2.21 14.27 -8.29
N VAL A 276 1.93 13.78 -7.09
CA VAL A 276 1.51 12.40 -6.82
C VAL A 276 0.22 12.42 -5.99
N THR A 277 -0.74 11.57 -6.35
CA THR A 277 -1.91 11.26 -5.53
C THR A 277 -1.83 9.80 -5.10
N VAL A 278 -2.08 9.53 -3.82
CA VAL A 278 -2.08 8.18 -3.23
C VAL A 278 -3.48 7.90 -2.69
N ILE A 279 -4.06 6.76 -3.06
CA ILE A 279 -5.40 6.36 -2.61
C ILE A 279 -5.28 5.00 -1.93
N PHE A 280 -5.32 5.04 -0.61
CA PHE A 280 -5.07 3.91 0.30
C PHE A 280 -5.95 4.03 1.53
N GLY A 281 -6.16 2.93 2.26
CA GLY A 281 -6.88 2.92 3.53
C GLY A 281 -6.36 3.99 4.51
N ALA A 282 -7.27 4.58 5.30
CA ALA A 282 -6.94 5.67 6.22
C ALA A 282 -5.85 5.30 7.25
N SER A 283 -5.74 4.03 7.63
CA SER A 283 -4.66 3.53 8.48
C SER A 283 -3.28 3.75 7.86
N HIS A 284 -3.13 3.53 6.54
CA HIS A 284 -1.88 3.79 5.82
C HIS A 284 -1.53 5.28 5.85
N ALA A 285 -2.51 6.18 5.72
CA ALA A 285 -2.25 7.63 5.81
C ALA A 285 -1.63 8.02 7.16
N LEU A 286 -2.15 7.47 8.26
CA LEU A 286 -1.65 7.72 9.61
C LEU A 286 -0.25 7.14 9.84
N ILE A 287 0.00 5.91 9.36
CA ILE A 287 1.32 5.27 9.42
C ILE A 287 2.37 6.10 8.67
N GLN A 288 2.00 6.64 7.51
CA GLN A 288 2.87 7.43 6.65
C GLN A 288 3.09 8.87 7.19
N TYR A 289 2.13 9.41 7.94
CA TYR A 289 2.06 10.83 8.29
C TYR A 289 3.36 11.43 8.85
N PRO A 290 4.05 10.82 9.85
CA PRO A 290 5.25 11.44 10.41
C PRO A 290 6.44 11.41 9.44
N ALA A 291 6.58 10.36 8.64
CA ALA A 291 7.62 10.24 7.62
C ALA A 291 7.40 11.22 6.47
N LEU A 292 6.15 11.38 6.02
CA LEU A 292 5.77 12.37 5.00
C LEU A 292 5.93 13.80 5.50
N THR A 293 5.60 14.07 6.77
CA THR A 293 5.83 15.38 7.40
C THR A 293 7.32 15.72 7.47
N ALA A 294 8.17 14.74 7.75
CA ALA A 294 9.63 14.94 7.72
C ALA A 294 10.15 15.19 6.30
N LEU A 295 9.54 14.58 5.27
CA LEU A 295 9.94 14.72 3.87
C LEU A 295 9.49 16.06 3.27
N LEU A 296 8.22 16.44 3.48
CA LEU A 296 7.54 17.53 2.77
C LEU A 296 7.18 18.72 3.67
N GLY A 297 7.38 18.63 4.99
CA GLY A 297 6.87 19.61 5.94
C GLY A 297 5.44 19.30 6.39
N LYS A 298 4.84 20.17 7.20
CA LYS A 298 3.44 20.00 7.65
C LYS A 298 2.49 20.09 6.45
N PRO A 299 1.38 19.33 6.43
CA PRO A 299 0.41 19.44 5.35
C PRO A 299 -0.21 20.85 5.37
N CYS A 300 -0.44 21.41 4.18
CA CYS A 300 -1.16 22.67 4.00
C CYS A 300 -2.68 22.49 4.12
N TYR A 301 -3.17 21.25 4.01
CA TYR A 301 -4.58 20.92 4.19
C TYR A 301 -4.77 19.51 4.75
N ARG A 302 -5.78 19.36 5.61
CA ARG A 302 -6.33 18.08 6.09
C ARG A 302 -7.84 18.24 6.27
N GLY A 303 -8.65 17.45 5.57
CA GLY A 303 -10.12 17.56 5.64
C GLY A 303 -10.83 16.78 4.53
N THR A 304 -12.11 17.07 4.30
CA THR A 304 -12.97 16.29 3.38
C THR A 304 -13.41 17.05 2.13
N LEU A 305 -13.02 18.32 1.99
CA LEU A 305 -13.42 19.19 0.87
C LEU A 305 -12.25 19.43 -0.10
N PRO A 306 -12.26 18.85 -1.32
CA PRO A 306 -11.14 19.04 -2.25
C PRO A 306 -10.97 20.49 -2.72
N ALA A 307 -12.05 21.28 -2.80
CA ALA A 307 -11.99 22.69 -3.16
C ALA A 307 -11.18 23.52 -2.14
N ASP A 308 -11.31 23.22 -0.85
CA ASP A 308 -10.49 23.87 0.18
C ASP A 308 -9.04 23.43 0.11
N ALA A 309 -8.78 22.15 -0.19
CA ALA A 309 -7.45 21.64 -0.43
C ALA A 309 -6.76 22.40 -1.58
N GLN A 310 -7.46 22.55 -2.71
CA GLN A 310 -6.95 23.30 -3.86
C GLN A 310 -6.68 24.77 -3.51
N ARG A 311 -7.61 25.43 -2.81
CA ARG A 311 -7.49 26.85 -2.44
C ARG A 311 -6.33 27.10 -1.47
N LEU A 312 -6.19 26.27 -0.43
CA LEU A 312 -5.21 26.48 0.64
C LEU A 312 -3.79 26.04 0.26
N CYS A 313 -3.65 25.17 -0.73
CA CYS A 313 -2.36 24.62 -1.18
C CYS A 313 -1.88 25.14 -2.55
N SER A 314 -2.59 26.12 -3.14
CA SER A 314 -2.14 26.81 -4.36
C SER A 314 -1.22 27.97 -3.99
N THR A 315 0.08 27.68 -3.92
CA THR A 315 1.17 28.66 -3.77
C THR A 315 1.92 28.83 -5.07
#